data_AF-A0A3N0AU33-F1
#
_entry.id   AF-A0A3N0AU33-F1
#
_cell.length_a   1.000
_cell.length_b   1.000
_cell.length_c   1.000
_cell.angle_alpha   90.00
_cell.angle_beta   90.00
_cell.angle_gamma   90.00
#
_symmetry.space_group_name_H-M   'P 1'
#
loop_
_entity.id
_entity.type
_entity.pdbx_description
1 polymer ?
#
loop_
_entity_poly.entity_id
_entity_poly.type
_entity_poly.pdbx_seq_one_letter_code
_entity_poly.pdbx_strand_id
1 'polypeptide(L)'
;MLIAGFAAIALLLVIGITIGSCSGKDDAESQVATSENLPLYSVGIHLVCEENVIFSKYNMAVYVDDTQVGTLEHGKNGQYSVRLEQGNHTLRLKSESDESIEGTAVLEISQDEDLHYRVHCSSGSIEIERMTADEANEQFAEELRAIVDHPGEKAAVVIGQLEAKDYKGNGYSLACLEGGKALENFNADEYGIESGEVDAESRSITLRLKSTKAIEPSYEKELAMRVVVVAMTNCWASDVYGDDGNYDVTKFHSYADITGYYLTVIEEGSWSGASEDTWHVDNMRLQASEGLCLELSADVSFDGENYVVSSATVTYGNSFEDIESGNEWSVSTENYDPSDSSPFLTVAPSLVEAARDEAAASAQESERAAEKAEQIEYTNWVDSQFSWWDGKNDAFVDLVKSNLNDERSFDHIETRYIAIQDESMLADVNAAIGDTLEPANINDVYIVMDFSAKNGFNATIKKQAAGIIRYPSGNVELLAIY
;
A
#
# COMPACT_ATOMS: atom_id res chain seq x y z
N MET A 1 5.33 -48.34 -35.86
CA MET A 1 5.46 -48.81 -37.25
C MET A 1 6.62 -48.04 -37.86
N LEU A 2 7.71 -48.75 -38.22
CA LEU A 2 8.96 -48.32 -38.90
C LEU A 2 9.73 -47.10 -38.32
N ILE A 3 10.90 -47.27 -37.70
CA ILE A 3 12.27 -47.45 -38.26
C ILE A 3 12.84 -46.17 -38.92
N ALA A 4 13.86 -45.59 -38.28
CA ALA A 4 15.15 -45.15 -38.83
C ALA A 4 15.92 -44.49 -37.65
N GLY A 5 17.17 -44.77 -37.30
CA GLY A 5 18.27 -45.43 -37.99
C GLY A 5 19.55 -44.66 -37.62
N PHE A 6 20.08 -44.82 -36.41
CA PHE A 6 21.34 -44.20 -36.01
C PHE A 6 22.52 -45.03 -36.55
N ALA A 7 23.27 -44.41 -37.46
CA ALA A 7 24.52 -44.94 -37.96
C ALA A 7 25.65 -44.65 -36.95
N ALA A 8 26.23 -45.72 -36.41
CA ALA A 8 27.47 -45.66 -35.66
C ALA A 8 28.64 -45.48 -36.63
N ILE A 9 29.37 -44.37 -36.52
CA ILE A 9 30.67 -44.18 -37.17
C ILE A 9 31.73 -44.46 -36.11
N ALA A 10 32.36 -45.63 -36.22
CA ALA A 10 33.55 -46.00 -35.47
C ALA A 10 34.77 -45.39 -36.17
N LEU A 11 35.49 -44.48 -35.50
CA LEU A 11 36.80 -44.01 -35.95
C LEU A 11 37.89 -44.80 -35.23
N LEU A 12 38.56 -45.67 -35.98
CA LEU A 12 39.73 -46.45 -35.59
C LEU A 12 40.95 -45.54 -35.44
N LEU A 13 41.50 -45.43 -34.23
CA LEU A 13 42.81 -44.85 -33.96
C LEU A 13 43.82 -45.99 -33.73
N VAL A 14 44.71 -46.18 -34.71
CA VAL A 14 45.81 -47.14 -34.67
C VAL A 14 46.97 -46.52 -33.88
N ILE A 15 47.21 -47.04 -32.68
CA ILE A 15 48.39 -46.71 -31.87
C ILE A 15 49.52 -47.66 -32.29
N GLY A 16 50.51 -47.13 -33.02
CA GLY A 16 51.77 -47.81 -33.27
C GLY A 16 52.72 -47.64 -32.08
N ILE A 17 52.72 -48.60 -31.15
CA ILE A 17 53.75 -48.71 -30.12
C ILE A 17 54.85 -49.65 -30.65
N THR A 18 55.99 -49.11 -31.06
CA THR A 18 57.23 -49.89 -31.15
C THR A 18 58.00 -49.72 -29.86
N ILE A 19 58.01 -50.79 -29.05
CA ILE A 19 58.84 -50.95 -27.86
C ILE A 19 60.23 -51.37 -28.35
N GLY A 20 61.22 -50.50 -28.20
CA GLY A 20 62.65 -50.81 -28.37
C GLY A 20 63.31 -50.93 -27.00
N SER A 21 63.75 -52.13 -26.65
CA SER A 21 64.43 -52.47 -25.39
C SER A 21 65.95 -52.46 -25.55
N CYS A 22 66.64 -52.31 -24.41
CA CYS A 22 68.05 -52.61 -24.09
C CYS A 22 69.16 -51.54 -24.28
N SER A 23 69.60 -51.03 -23.11
CA SER A 23 70.98 -51.00 -22.58
C SER A 23 72.15 -50.55 -23.47
N GLY A 24 72.88 -49.53 -23.02
CA GLY A 24 74.27 -49.29 -23.43
C GLY A 24 74.73 -47.85 -23.18
N LYS A 25 75.88 -47.70 -22.52
CA LYS A 25 76.56 -46.44 -22.17
C LYS A 25 77.17 -45.74 -23.40
N ASP A 26 77.43 -44.44 -23.17
CA ASP A 26 78.45 -43.55 -23.77
C ASP A 26 78.00 -42.55 -24.85
N ASP A 27 78.09 -41.27 -24.44
CA ASP A 27 78.44 -40.03 -25.12
C ASP A 27 78.24 -39.87 -26.64
N ALA A 28 77.34 -38.93 -27.03
CA ALA A 28 77.59 -38.00 -28.14
C ALA A 28 76.57 -36.85 -28.20
N GLU A 29 77.12 -35.64 -28.13
CA GLU A 29 76.71 -34.38 -28.79
C GLU A 29 75.26 -33.89 -28.68
N SER A 30 75.12 -32.90 -27.79
CA SER A 30 74.08 -31.88 -27.80
C SER A 30 73.99 -31.18 -29.17
N GLN A 31 72.89 -31.41 -29.89
CA GLN A 31 72.36 -30.43 -30.83
C GLN A 31 71.41 -29.52 -30.08
N VAL A 32 71.82 -28.26 -29.92
CA VAL A 32 70.95 -27.18 -29.47
C VAL A 32 69.89 -26.96 -30.55
N ALA A 33 68.69 -27.47 -30.32
CA ALA A 33 67.51 -27.09 -31.07
C ALA A 33 67.16 -25.64 -30.69
N THR A 34 67.31 -24.73 -31.65
CA THR A 34 66.73 -23.39 -31.59
C THR A 34 65.22 -23.52 -31.41
N SER A 35 64.68 -23.16 -30.24
CA SER A 35 63.23 -23.05 -30.04
C SER A 35 62.73 -21.86 -30.88
N GLU A 36 61.90 -22.12 -31.88
CA GLU A 36 61.11 -21.05 -32.50
C GLU A 36 60.15 -20.49 -31.45
N ASN A 37 60.25 -19.20 -31.16
CA ASN A 37 59.36 -18.52 -30.23
C ASN A 37 58.02 -18.33 -30.96
N LEU A 38 57.03 -19.17 -30.67
CA LEU A 38 55.69 -19.06 -31.26
C LEU A 38 54.98 -17.81 -30.73
N PRO A 39 54.09 -17.17 -31.52
CA PRO A 39 53.27 -16.07 -31.05
C PRO A 39 52.42 -16.50 -29.84
N LEU A 40 52.22 -15.59 -28.89
CA LEU A 40 51.42 -15.80 -27.68
C LEU A 40 50.12 -14.99 -27.80
N TYR A 41 48.97 -15.62 -27.58
CA TYR A 41 47.63 -15.02 -27.67
C TYR A 41 46.92 -15.01 -26.32
N SER A 42 46.07 -14.01 -26.10
CA SER A 42 45.17 -13.92 -24.96
C SER A 42 43.87 -14.66 -25.28
N VAL A 43 43.60 -15.73 -24.54
CA VAL A 43 42.44 -16.59 -24.78
C VAL A 43 41.52 -16.58 -23.56
N GLY A 44 40.27 -16.19 -23.76
CA GLY A 44 39.21 -16.37 -22.78
C GLY A 44 38.54 -17.73 -22.95
N ILE A 45 38.26 -18.42 -21.85
CA ILE A 45 37.57 -19.71 -21.84
C ILE A 45 36.33 -19.57 -20.99
N HIS A 46 35.16 -19.63 -21.64
CA HIS A 46 33.85 -19.54 -21.02
C HIS A 46 33.22 -20.93 -20.97
N LEU A 47 32.98 -21.45 -19.76
CA LEU A 47 32.38 -22.75 -19.53
C LEU A 47 30.97 -22.57 -18.99
N VAL A 48 29.98 -23.11 -19.71
CA VAL A 48 28.58 -23.15 -19.30
C VAL A 48 28.27 -24.56 -18.80
N CYS A 49 28.12 -24.71 -17.48
CA CYS A 49 27.86 -26.01 -16.87
C CYS A 49 26.35 -26.25 -16.76
N GLU A 50 25.87 -27.33 -17.39
CA GLU A 50 24.46 -27.69 -17.28
C GLU A 50 24.10 -28.18 -15.86
N GLU A 51 23.07 -27.57 -15.27
CA GLU A 51 22.64 -27.95 -13.93
C GLU A 51 21.86 -29.27 -13.93
N ASN A 52 22.49 -30.33 -13.39
CA ASN A 52 21.79 -31.57 -13.07
C ASN A 52 21.06 -31.50 -11.72
N VAL A 53 19.74 -31.71 -11.73
CA VAL A 53 18.90 -31.59 -10.52
C VAL A 53 18.94 -32.85 -9.63
N ILE A 54 19.17 -34.05 -10.17
CA ILE A 54 18.83 -35.30 -9.45
C ILE A 54 20.02 -36.25 -9.17
N PHE A 55 21.10 -36.32 -9.97
CA PHE A 55 22.34 -37.07 -9.62
C PHE A 55 23.57 -36.49 -10.37
N SER A 56 24.79 -36.71 -9.86
CA SER A 56 26.10 -36.27 -10.42
C SER A 56 26.46 -34.79 -10.22
N LYS A 57 26.38 -34.31 -8.97
CA LYS A 57 26.86 -32.98 -8.58
C LYS A 57 28.28 -33.09 -8.05
N TYR A 58 29.26 -32.61 -8.79
CA TYR A 58 30.64 -32.48 -8.34
C TYR A 58 31.30 -31.28 -8.98
N ASN A 59 32.19 -30.63 -8.24
CA ASN A 59 33.02 -29.57 -8.80
C ASN A 59 34.12 -30.18 -9.67
N MET A 60 34.60 -29.40 -10.63
CA MET A 60 35.60 -29.82 -11.61
C MET A 60 36.81 -28.90 -11.54
N ALA A 61 37.99 -29.48 -11.33
CA ALA A 61 39.24 -28.76 -11.54
C ALA A 61 39.45 -28.55 -13.04
N VAL A 62 39.72 -27.30 -13.44
CA VAL A 62 39.89 -26.89 -14.84
C VAL A 62 41.38 -26.76 -15.12
N TYR A 63 41.84 -27.48 -16.14
CA TYR A 63 43.23 -27.47 -16.60
C TYR A 63 43.30 -27.00 -18.05
N VAL A 64 44.31 -26.18 -18.32
CA VAL A 64 44.76 -25.92 -19.69
C VAL A 64 46.17 -26.50 -19.81
N ASP A 65 46.31 -27.45 -20.73
CA ASP A 65 47.41 -28.40 -20.81
C ASP A 65 47.61 -29.11 -19.44
N ASP A 66 48.77 -28.91 -18.82
CA ASP A 66 49.10 -29.49 -17.51
C ASP A 66 48.97 -28.49 -16.34
N THR A 67 48.46 -27.27 -16.60
CA THR A 67 48.32 -26.23 -15.58
C THR A 67 46.87 -26.09 -15.13
N GLN A 68 46.61 -26.24 -13.83
CA GLN A 68 45.30 -25.94 -13.27
C GLN A 68 45.06 -24.42 -13.28
N VAL A 69 43.99 -23.98 -13.93
CA VAL A 69 43.61 -22.57 -14.07
C VAL A 69 42.48 -22.17 -13.12
N GLY A 70 41.74 -23.14 -12.58
CA GLY A 70 40.71 -22.88 -11.58
C GLY A 70 39.86 -24.10 -11.24
N THR A 71 38.68 -23.83 -10.68
CA THR A 71 37.65 -24.82 -10.36
C THR A 71 36.31 -24.31 -10.86
N LEU A 72 35.57 -25.17 -11.57
CA LEU A 72 34.20 -24.95 -12.03
C LEU A 72 33.24 -25.65 -11.08
N GLU A 73 32.43 -24.86 -10.37
CA GLU A 73 31.36 -25.40 -9.52
C GLU A 73 30.23 -25.99 -10.38
N HIS A 74 29.64 -27.10 -9.92
CA HIS A 74 28.56 -27.76 -10.65
C HIS A 74 27.35 -26.83 -10.86
N GLY A 75 26.85 -26.76 -12.10
CA GLY A 75 25.71 -25.91 -12.47
C GLY A 75 26.00 -24.41 -12.42
N LYS A 76 27.27 -24.00 -12.31
CA LYS A 76 27.71 -22.61 -12.42
C LYS A 76 28.54 -22.39 -13.67
N ASN A 77 28.47 -21.17 -14.20
CA ASN A 77 29.31 -20.76 -15.33
C ASN A 77 30.70 -20.34 -14.81
N GLY A 78 31.75 -20.64 -15.57
CA GLY A 78 33.13 -20.27 -15.26
C GLY A 78 33.76 -19.47 -16.39
N GLN A 79 34.59 -18.49 -16.04
CA GLN A 79 35.36 -17.70 -17.00
C GLN A 79 36.83 -17.69 -16.58
N TYR A 80 37.71 -18.05 -17.50
CA TYR A 80 39.15 -18.17 -17.27
C TYR A 80 39.90 -17.44 -18.37
N SER A 81 40.98 -16.74 -18.02
CA SER A 81 41.84 -16.06 -19.00
C SER A 81 43.24 -16.65 -18.92
N VAL A 82 43.77 -17.08 -20.07
CA VAL A 82 45.09 -17.70 -20.21
C VAL A 82 45.84 -17.08 -21.37
N ARG A 83 47.17 -17.25 -21.37
CA ARG A 83 48.01 -16.92 -22.51
C ARG A 83 48.60 -18.18 -23.10
N LEU A 84 48.28 -18.45 -24.36
CA LEU A 84 48.63 -19.68 -25.05
C LEU A 84 49.47 -19.38 -26.29
N GLU A 85 50.37 -20.28 -26.62
CA GLU A 85 51.12 -20.21 -27.88
C GLU A 85 50.19 -20.52 -29.06
N GLN A 86 50.58 -20.11 -30.27
CA GLN A 86 49.87 -20.52 -31.47
C GLN A 86 49.92 -22.04 -31.63
N GLY A 87 48.76 -22.69 -31.78
CA GLY A 87 48.69 -24.13 -32.00
C GLY A 87 47.58 -24.81 -31.22
N ASN A 88 47.72 -26.13 -31.07
CA ASN A 88 46.73 -26.96 -30.38
C ASN A 88 47.08 -27.12 -28.91
N HIS A 89 46.14 -26.79 -28.04
CA HIS A 89 46.21 -26.97 -26.59
C HIS A 89 45.09 -27.89 -26.11
N THR A 90 45.18 -28.37 -24.88
CA THR A 90 44.16 -29.26 -24.29
C THR A 90 43.43 -28.56 -23.14
N LEU A 91 42.12 -28.40 -23.26
CA LEU A 91 41.25 -28.12 -22.11
C LEU A 91 40.87 -29.45 -21.48
N ARG A 92 41.14 -29.60 -20.18
CA ARG A 92 40.78 -30.79 -19.41
C ARG A 92 40.02 -30.40 -18.15
N LEU A 93 38.85 -31.00 -17.96
CA LEU A 93 38.07 -30.90 -16.73
C LEU A 93 38.12 -32.22 -16.00
N LYS A 94 38.38 -32.19 -14.69
CA LYS A 94 38.51 -33.38 -13.86
C LYS A 94 37.67 -33.23 -12.60
N SER A 95 36.88 -34.26 -12.26
CA SER A 95 36.10 -34.24 -11.01
C SER A 95 37.02 -34.14 -9.80
N GLU A 96 36.70 -33.24 -8.86
CA GLU A 96 37.43 -33.12 -7.60
C GLU A 96 37.14 -34.29 -6.64
N SER A 97 36.02 -34.99 -6.83
CA SER A 97 35.60 -36.11 -5.99
C SER A 97 36.04 -37.48 -6.47
N ASP A 98 36.24 -37.65 -7.79
CA ASP A 98 36.69 -38.90 -8.40
C ASP A 98 37.60 -38.61 -9.58
N GLU A 99 38.91 -38.76 -9.37
CA GLU A 99 39.92 -38.46 -10.38
C GLU A 99 39.83 -39.32 -11.65
N SER A 100 39.07 -40.42 -11.65
CA SER A 100 38.84 -41.22 -12.85
C SER A 100 37.81 -40.61 -13.81
N ILE A 101 37.05 -39.60 -13.35
CA ILE A 101 36.07 -38.88 -14.15
C ILE A 101 36.72 -37.60 -14.70
N GLU A 102 37.02 -37.61 -16.00
CA GLU A 102 37.58 -36.48 -16.72
C GLU A 102 36.94 -36.31 -18.11
N GLY A 103 37.05 -35.10 -18.64
CA GLY A 103 36.65 -34.71 -20.00
C GLY A 103 37.76 -33.87 -20.64
N THR A 104 37.93 -34.01 -21.96
CA THR A 104 38.96 -33.26 -22.70
C THR A 104 38.40 -32.65 -23.98
N ALA A 105 38.88 -31.47 -24.33
CA ALA A 105 38.61 -30.79 -25.59
C ALA A 105 39.90 -30.16 -26.13
N VAL A 106 40.01 -30.08 -27.46
CA VAL A 106 41.14 -29.42 -28.12
C VAL A 106 40.82 -27.93 -28.30
N LEU A 107 41.76 -27.08 -27.93
CA LEU A 107 41.75 -25.65 -28.20
C LEU A 107 42.67 -25.39 -29.40
N GLU A 108 42.16 -24.82 -30.47
CA GLU A 108 42.96 -24.46 -31.65
C GLU A 108 43.18 -22.94 -31.65
N ILE A 109 44.39 -22.50 -31.30
CA ILE A 109 44.68 -21.08 -31.07
C ILE A 109 45.41 -20.48 -32.27
N SER A 110 44.82 -19.42 -32.83
CA SER A 110 45.39 -18.69 -33.96
C SER A 110 45.42 -17.17 -33.80
N GLN A 111 44.67 -16.65 -32.83
CA GLN A 111 44.52 -15.23 -32.53
C GLN A 111 44.02 -15.05 -31.08
N ASP A 112 43.92 -13.80 -30.63
CA ASP A 112 43.17 -13.48 -29.42
C ASP A 112 41.68 -13.79 -29.67
N GLU A 113 41.09 -14.67 -28.85
CA GLU A 113 39.70 -15.09 -29.00
C GLU A 113 39.08 -15.55 -27.67
N ASP A 114 37.76 -15.44 -27.57
CA ASP A 114 36.98 -16.03 -26.51
C ASP A 114 36.34 -17.34 -27.00
N LEU A 115 36.63 -18.43 -26.29
CA LEU A 115 36.15 -19.76 -26.60
C LEU A 115 35.03 -20.14 -25.64
N HIS A 116 33.87 -20.51 -26.19
CA HIS A 116 32.70 -20.89 -25.42
C HIS A 116 32.47 -22.40 -25.51
N TYR A 117 32.34 -23.04 -24.35
CA TYR A 117 32.07 -24.47 -24.24
C TYR A 117 30.89 -24.75 -23.32
N ARG A 118 30.07 -25.72 -23.73
CA ARG A 118 29.04 -26.34 -22.91
C ARG A 118 29.64 -27.57 -22.21
N VAL A 119 29.38 -27.69 -20.92
CA VAL A 119 29.89 -28.79 -20.09
C VAL A 119 28.71 -29.57 -19.54
N HIS A 120 28.63 -30.85 -19.93
CA HIS A 120 27.64 -31.78 -19.41
C HIS A 120 28.31 -32.81 -18.50
N CYS A 121 27.86 -32.88 -17.25
CA CYS A 121 28.40 -33.80 -16.25
C CYS A 121 27.51 -35.05 -16.15
N SER A 122 28.11 -36.24 -16.22
CA SER A 122 27.43 -37.50 -15.92
C SER A 122 28.08 -38.19 -14.73
N SER A 123 27.54 -39.35 -14.30
CA SER A 123 28.09 -40.10 -13.18
C SER A 123 29.45 -40.75 -13.47
N GLY A 124 29.91 -40.75 -14.73
CA GLY A 124 31.15 -41.40 -15.13
C GLY A 124 31.94 -40.68 -16.23
N SER A 125 31.47 -39.53 -16.72
CA SER A 125 32.13 -38.74 -17.76
C SER A 125 31.83 -37.26 -17.63
N ILE A 126 32.71 -36.43 -18.18
CA ILE A 126 32.47 -35.01 -18.43
C ILE A 126 32.54 -34.82 -19.95
N GLU A 127 31.46 -34.33 -20.55
CA GLU A 127 31.40 -34.00 -21.96
C GLU A 127 31.60 -32.50 -22.14
N ILE A 128 32.51 -32.11 -23.06
CA ILE A 128 32.87 -30.73 -23.33
C ILE A 128 32.63 -30.47 -24.82
N GLU A 129 31.65 -29.61 -25.12
CA GLU A 129 31.25 -29.30 -26.50
C GLU A 129 31.51 -27.83 -26.80
N ARG A 130 32.18 -27.54 -27.92
CA ARG A 130 32.38 -26.15 -28.37
C ARG A 130 31.04 -25.58 -28.85
N MET A 131 30.65 -24.45 -28.29
CA MET A 131 29.44 -23.75 -28.71
C MET A 131 29.68 -23.01 -30.03
N THR A 132 28.65 -22.95 -30.85
CA THR A 132 28.61 -22.01 -31.98
C THR A 132 28.49 -20.57 -31.49
N ALA A 133 28.79 -19.61 -32.37
CA ALA A 133 28.62 -18.19 -32.03
C ALA A 133 27.16 -17.85 -31.68
N ASP A 134 26.19 -18.48 -32.35
CA ASP A 134 24.77 -18.26 -32.10
C ASP A 134 24.34 -18.84 -30.74
N GLU A 135 24.81 -20.04 -30.39
CA GLU A 135 24.55 -20.62 -29.07
C GLU A 135 25.19 -19.82 -27.93
N ALA A 136 26.41 -19.32 -28.13
CA ALA A 136 27.09 -18.47 -27.15
C ALA A 136 26.34 -17.14 -26.95
N ASN A 137 25.85 -16.56 -28.05
CA ASN A 137 25.05 -15.34 -28.02
C ASN A 137 23.70 -15.57 -27.30
N GLU A 138 23.01 -16.67 -27.57
CA GLU A 138 21.74 -16.99 -26.89
C GLU A 138 21.93 -17.21 -25.40
N GLN A 139 23.02 -17.90 -25.01
CA GLN A 139 23.36 -18.08 -23.60
C GLN A 139 23.62 -16.74 -22.90
N PHE A 140 24.34 -15.82 -23.57
CA PHE A 140 24.56 -14.48 -23.02
C PHE A 140 23.25 -13.68 -22.94
N ALA A 141 22.37 -13.79 -23.94
CA ALA A 141 21.05 -13.16 -23.93
C ALA A 141 20.22 -13.62 -22.72
N GLU A 142 20.22 -14.92 -22.38
CA GLU A 142 19.55 -15.44 -21.18
C GLU A 142 20.08 -14.81 -19.89
N GLU A 143 21.40 -14.63 -19.77
CA GLU A 143 21.99 -13.93 -18.61
C GLU A 143 21.52 -12.47 -18.53
N LEU A 144 21.37 -11.80 -19.67
CA LEU A 144 20.83 -10.44 -19.73
C LEU A 144 19.33 -10.40 -19.40
N ARG A 145 18.53 -11.37 -19.86
CA ARG A 145 17.09 -11.47 -19.54
C ARG A 145 16.86 -11.54 -18.03
N ALA A 146 17.70 -12.29 -17.32
CA ALA A 146 17.68 -12.37 -15.87
C ALA A 146 18.01 -11.05 -15.14
N ILE A 147 18.60 -10.06 -15.82
CA ILE A 147 18.97 -8.75 -15.28
C ILE A 147 17.92 -7.68 -15.59
N VAL A 148 17.26 -7.73 -16.74
CA VAL A 148 16.44 -6.61 -17.22
C VAL A 148 15.01 -6.62 -16.71
N ASP A 149 14.45 -7.78 -16.38
CA ASP A 149 13.04 -7.91 -15.98
C ASP A 149 12.88 -7.84 -14.45
N HIS A 150 13.12 -6.65 -13.88
CA HIS A 150 12.96 -6.37 -12.44
C HIS A 150 12.06 -5.16 -12.19
N PRO A 151 10.72 -5.29 -12.32
CA PRO A 151 9.79 -4.19 -12.11
C PRO A 151 9.95 -3.54 -10.73
N GLY A 152 10.00 -2.20 -10.70
CA GLY A 152 10.15 -1.38 -9.49
C GLY A 152 11.59 -1.13 -9.05
N GLU A 153 12.58 -1.86 -9.58
CA GLU A 153 14.01 -1.61 -9.31
C GLU A 153 14.46 -0.30 -9.99
N LYS A 154 15.49 0.37 -9.44
CA LYS A 154 16.01 1.59 -10.06
C LYS A 154 16.72 1.29 -11.38
N ALA A 155 16.46 2.11 -12.39
CA ALA A 155 17.10 1.97 -13.70
C ALA A 155 18.64 2.04 -13.61
N ALA A 156 19.18 2.91 -12.74
CA ALA A 156 20.62 3.00 -12.50
C ALA A 156 21.25 1.67 -12.01
N VAL A 157 20.54 0.90 -11.19
CA VAL A 157 21.02 -0.40 -10.67
C VAL A 157 21.08 -1.43 -11.79
N VAL A 158 19.99 -1.57 -12.54
CA VAL A 158 19.89 -2.53 -13.65
C VAL A 158 20.89 -2.19 -14.76
N ILE A 159 21.00 -0.92 -15.15
CA ILE A 159 21.99 -0.48 -16.15
C ILE A 159 23.41 -0.78 -15.67
N GLY A 160 23.73 -0.53 -14.39
CA GLY A 160 25.03 -0.88 -13.82
C GLY A 160 25.33 -2.39 -13.87
N GLN A 161 24.33 -3.25 -13.66
CA GLN A 161 24.49 -4.70 -13.80
C GLN A 161 24.73 -5.13 -15.25
N LEU A 162 24.03 -4.51 -16.21
CA LEU A 162 24.28 -4.74 -17.64
C LEU A 162 25.70 -4.32 -18.03
N GLU A 163 26.15 -3.14 -17.58
CA GLU A 163 27.51 -2.65 -17.82
C GLU A 163 28.57 -3.58 -17.20
N ALA A 164 28.33 -4.12 -16.01
CA ALA A 164 29.20 -5.11 -15.39
C ALA A 164 29.28 -6.44 -16.17
N LYS A 165 28.27 -6.75 -16.98
CA LYS A 165 28.25 -7.88 -17.92
C LYS A 165 28.88 -7.57 -19.28
N ASP A 166 29.34 -6.34 -19.50
CA ASP A 166 29.91 -5.86 -20.77
C ASP A 166 29.01 -6.17 -21.98
N TYR A 167 27.72 -5.83 -21.88
CA TYR A 167 26.77 -6.05 -22.96
C TYR A 167 27.21 -5.36 -24.27
N LYS A 168 27.86 -4.19 -24.18
CA LYS A 168 28.39 -3.44 -25.34
C LYS A 168 29.54 -4.18 -26.02
N GLY A 169 30.49 -4.73 -25.25
CA GLY A 169 31.57 -5.55 -25.80
C GLY A 169 31.06 -6.79 -26.55
N ASN A 170 29.94 -7.35 -26.08
CA ASN A 170 29.24 -8.46 -26.74
C ASN A 170 28.33 -8.02 -27.91
N GLY A 171 28.33 -6.73 -28.26
CA GLY A 171 27.63 -6.18 -29.41
C GLY A 171 26.14 -5.87 -29.19
N TYR A 172 25.69 -5.86 -27.93
CA TYR A 172 24.32 -5.46 -27.60
C TYR A 172 24.17 -3.94 -27.53
N SER A 173 23.03 -3.45 -28.00
CA SER A 173 22.59 -2.07 -27.83
C SER A 173 21.52 -1.97 -26.74
N LEU A 174 21.49 -0.83 -26.02
CA LEU A 174 20.50 -0.57 -24.97
C LEU A 174 19.63 0.62 -25.38
N ALA A 175 18.32 0.41 -25.37
CA ALA A 175 17.31 1.44 -25.54
C ALA A 175 16.48 1.58 -24.24
N CYS A 176 16.41 2.80 -23.71
CA CYS A 176 15.57 3.13 -22.57
C CYS A 176 14.36 3.94 -23.06
N LEU A 177 13.15 3.49 -22.74
CA LEU A 177 11.90 4.07 -23.23
C LEU A 177 11.00 4.50 -22.07
N GLU A 178 10.37 5.66 -22.16
CA GLU A 178 9.24 6.06 -21.29
C GLU A 178 8.02 6.33 -22.15
N GLY A 179 6.88 5.71 -21.84
CA GLY A 179 5.66 5.84 -22.65
C GLY A 179 5.87 5.48 -24.14
N GLY A 180 6.83 4.60 -24.45
CA GLY A 180 7.20 4.20 -25.80
C GLY A 180 8.14 5.15 -26.56
N LYS A 181 8.61 6.24 -25.94
CA LYS A 181 9.58 7.18 -26.53
C LYS A 181 10.97 6.94 -25.97
N ALA A 182 12.00 7.01 -26.81
CA ALA A 182 13.38 6.89 -26.38
C ALA A 182 13.79 8.06 -25.49
N LEU A 183 14.42 7.74 -24.35
CA LEU A 183 15.03 8.71 -23.45
C LEU A 183 16.48 8.95 -23.88
N GLU A 184 16.85 10.22 -24.06
CA GLU A 184 18.23 10.63 -24.36
C GLU A 184 18.80 11.44 -23.19
N ASN A 185 20.03 11.13 -22.76
CA ASN A 185 20.75 11.85 -21.70
C ASN A 185 19.96 12.03 -20.39
N PHE A 186 19.15 11.03 -20.02
CA PHE A 186 18.36 11.05 -18.80
C PHE A 186 19.18 10.61 -17.57
N ASN A 187 18.71 10.99 -16.38
CA ASN A 187 19.28 10.55 -15.12
C ASN A 187 18.64 9.23 -14.68
N ALA A 188 19.37 8.12 -14.75
CA ALA A 188 18.82 6.79 -14.44
C ALA A 188 18.41 6.60 -12.96
N ASP A 189 18.82 7.47 -12.04
CA ASP A 189 18.37 7.45 -10.65
C ASP A 189 16.92 7.96 -10.48
N GLU A 190 16.42 8.72 -11.45
CA GLU A 190 15.07 9.31 -11.48
C GLU A 190 14.05 8.40 -12.17
N TYR A 191 14.41 7.14 -12.45
CA TYR A 191 13.55 6.20 -13.15
C TYR A 191 13.57 4.81 -12.51
N GLY A 192 12.40 4.16 -12.49
CA GLY A 192 12.24 2.75 -12.15
C GLY A 192 11.99 1.91 -13.39
N ILE A 193 12.32 0.62 -13.32
CA ILE A 193 11.98 -0.35 -14.36
C ILE A 193 10.48 -0.66 -14.32
N GLU A 194 9.80 -0.55 -15.45
CA GLU A 194 8.47 -1.13 -15.66
C GLU A 194 8.57 -2.54 -16.23
N SER A 195 9.44 -2.73 -17.23
CA SER A 195 9.79 -4.04 -17.79
C SER A 195 11.10 -3.99 -18.59
N GLY A 196 11.67 -5.17 -18.85
CA GLY A 196 12.87 -5.32 -19.67
C GLY A 196 12.73 -6.45 -20.68
N GLU A 197 13.37 -6.30 -21.84
CA GLU A 197 13.36 -7.28 -22.91
C GLU A 197 14.75 -7.39 -23.56
N VAL A 198 15.13 -8.60 -23.96
CA VAL A 198 16.36 -8.88 -24.70
C VAL A 198 16.05 -9.71 -25.94
N ASP A 199 16.42 -9.16 -27.09
CA ASP A 199 16.39 -9.84 -28.37
C ASP A 199 17.82 -10.22 -28.78
N ALA A 200 18.08 -11.53 -28.81
CA ALA A 200 19.38 -12.10 -29.12
C ALA A 200 19.73 -11.97 -30.61
N GLU A 201 18.75 -12.04 -31.51
CA GLU A 201 18.96 -11.97 -32.96
C GLU A 201 19.39 -10.56 -33.37
N SER A 202 18.70 -9.54 -32.85
CA SER A 202 19.03 -8.14 -33.10
C SER A 202 20.08 -7.57 -32.16
N ARG A 203 20.49 -8.35 -31.14
CA ARG A 203 21.36 -7.92 -30.04
C ARG A 203 20.91 -6.59 -29.45
N SER A 204 19.63 -6.55 -29.06
CA SER A 204 19.02 -5.35 -28.49
C SER A 204 18.45 -5.63 -27.10
N ILE A 205 18.63 -4.66 -26.22
CA ILE A 205 18.09 -4.62 -24.88
C ILE A 205 17.15 -3.42 -24.82
N THR A 206 15.90 -3.65 -24.42
CA THR A 206 14.92 -2.58 -24.23
C THR A 206 14.50 -2.54 -22.77
N LEU A 207 14.69 -1.39 -22.12
CA LEU A 207 14.15 -1.10 -20.80
C LEU A 207 12.99 -0.12 -20.96
N ARG A 208 11.81 -0.49 -20.45
CA ARG A 208 10.68 0.43 -20.30
C ARG A 208 10.73 1.00 -18.89
N LEU A 209 10.73 2.31 -18.79
CA LEU A 209 11.01 3.07 -17.59
C LEU A 209 9.84 3.97 -17.24
N LYS A 210 9.69 4.23 -15.95
CA LYS A 210 8.76 5.21 -15.40
C LYS A 210 9.52 6.18 -14.51
N SER A 211 9.34 7.48 -14.75
CA SER A 211 9.88 8.52 -13.87
C SER A 211 9.43 8.29 -12.42
N THR A 212 10.39 8.35 -11.50
CA THR A 212 10.17 8.34 -10.04
C THR A 212 10.15 9.74 -9.46
N LYS A 213 10.40 10.76 -10.29
CA LYS A 213 10.29 12.15 -9.88
C LYS A 213 8.84 12.45 -9.52
N ALA A 214 8.63 12.96 -8.30
CA ALA A 214 7.33 13.48 -7.91
C ALA A 214 6.91 14.55 -8.93
N ILE A 215 5.77 14.33 -9.56
CA ILE A 215 5.12 15.35 -10.37
C ILE A 215 4.56 16.36 -9.37
N GLU A 216 4.92 17.63 -9.53
CA GLU A 216 4.36 18.73 -8.76
C GLU A 216 3.36 19.42 -9.67
N PRO A 217 2.04 19.31 -9.41
CA PRO A 217 1.04 19.98 -10.21
C PRO A 217 1.21 21.51 -10.21
N SER A 218 0.65 22.17 -11.23
CA SER A 218 0.79 23.60 -11.51
C SER A 218 0.17 24.52 -10.46
N TYR A 219 -0.63 23.97 -9.55
CA TYR A 219 -1.28 24.68 -8.45
C TYR A 219 -1.04 23.98 -7.10
N GLU A 220 -1.10 24.77 -6.03
CA GLU A 220 -0.71 24.34 -4.69
C GLU A 220 -1.64 23.26 -4.13
N LYS A 221 -1.06 22.30 -3.39
CA LYS A 221 -1.80 21.26 -2.65
C LYS A 221 -2.93 21.83 -1.80
N GLU A 222 -2.69 22.96 -1.13
CA GLU A 222 -3.70 23.60 -0.28
C GLU A 222 -4.97 23.94 -1.08
N LEU A 223 -4.81 24.43 -2.31
CA LEU A 223 -5.94 24.73 -3.18
C LEU A 223 -6.69 23.47 -3.61
N ALA A 224 -5.97 22.40 -3.95
CA ALA A 224 -6.57 21.09 -4.24
C ALA A 224 -7.37 20.55 -3.05
N MET A 225 -6.85 20.71 -1.83
CA MET A 225 -7.52 20.33 -0.60
C MET A 225 -8.82 21.13 -0.39
N ARG A 226 -8.79 22.45 -0.60
CA ARG A 226 -10.00 23.30 -0.53
C ARG A 226 -11.06 22.85 -1.52
N VAL A 227 -10.68 22.48 -2.73
CA VAL A 227 -11.59 21.95 -3.76
C VAL A 227 -12.29 20.68 -3.27
N VAL A 228 -11.56 19.73 -2.70
CA VAL A 228 -12.14 18.51 -2.13
C VAL A 228 -13.12 18.83 -1.01
N VAL A 229 -12.75 19.72 -0.08
CA VAL A 229 -13.63 20.13 1.02
C VAL A 229 -14.92 20.75 0.47
N VAL A 230 -14.83 21.64 -0.52
CA VAL A 230 -16.00 22.29 -1.14
C VAL A 230 -16.87 21.28 -1.86
N ALA A 231 -16.28 20.36 -2.62
CA ALA A 231 -17.04 19.33 -3.34
C ALA A 231 -17.83 18.45 -2.36
N MET A 232 -17.19 17.97 -1.29
CA MET A 232 -17.84 17.11 -0.30
C MET A 232 -18.85 17.86 0.58
N THR A 233 -18.58 19.14 0.90
CA THR A 233 -19.55 20.00 1.62
C THR A 233 -20.84 20.11 0.82
N ASN A 234 -20.74 20.37 -0.49
CA ASN A 234 -21.91 20.51 -1.36
C ASN A 234 -22.58 19.17 -1.73
N CYS A 235 -21.86 18.05 -1.65
CA CYS A 235 -22.45 16.72 -1.77
C CYS A 235 -23.38 16.40 -0.59
N TRP A 236 -23.00 16.84 0.62
CA TRP A 236 -23.73 16.55 1.86
C TRP A 236 -24.82 17.59 2.18
N ALA A 237 -24.62 18.85 1.79
CA ALA A 237 -25.52 19.95 2.10
C ALA A 237 -26.93 19.68 1.54
N SER A 238 -27.96 19.83 2.37
CA SER A 238 -29.34 19.57 1.95
C SER A 238 -30.09 20.81 1.47
N ASP A 239 -29.50 21.99 1.60
CA ASP A 239 -30.04 23.29 1.20
C ASP A 239 -29.59 23.76 -0.20
N VAL A 240 -28.67 23.02 -0.85
CA VAL A 240 -28.19 23.30 -2.21
C VAL A 240 -29.14 22.83 -3.31
N TYR A 241 -30.28 22.23 -2.96
CA TYR A 241 -31.26 21.75 -3.94
C TYR A 241 -32.26 22.84 -4.35
N GLY A 242 -32.66 22.81 -5.62
CA GLY A 242 -33.76 23.62 -6.17
C GLY A 242 -35.13 23.04 -5.83
N ASP A 243 -36.19 23.78 -6.17
CA ASP A 243 -37.59 23.35 -5.94
C ASP A 243 -37.96 22.08 -6.73
N ASP A 244 -37.19 21.74 -7.75
CA ASP A 244 -37.34 20.54 -8.58
C ASP A 244 -36.62 19.30 -8.01
N GLY A 245 -35.89 19.46 -6.90
CA GLY A 245 -35.11 18.41 -6.26
C GLY A 245 -33.76 18.13 -6.91
N ASN A 246 -33.33 18.92 -7.90
CA ASN A 246 -31.99 18.85 -8.47
C ASN A 246 -31.05 19.84 -7.78
N TYR A 247 -29.74 19.67 -7.97
CA TYR A 247 -28.76 20.63 -7.48
C TYR A 247 -28.94 22.00 -8.15
N ASP A 248 -28.94 23.06 -7.32
CA ASP A 248 -28.85 24.45 -7.74
C ASP A 248 -27.43 24.96 -7.45
N VAL A 249 -26.57 24.97 -8.47
CA VAL A 249 -25.15 25.38 -8.35
C VAL A 249 -24.98 26.80 -7.81
N THR A 250 -26.01 27.65 -7.89
CA THR A 250 -25.95 29.02 -7.35
C THR A 250 -26.03 29.06 -5.83
N LYS A 251 -26.44 27.95 -5.20
CA LYS A 251 -26.51 27.79 -3.75
C LYS A 251 -25.28 27.12 -3.15
N PHE A 252 -24.28 26.77 -3.96
CA PHE A 252 -23.12 26.05 -3.47
C PHE A 252 -22.33 26.85 -2.44
N HIS A 253 -21.97 26.18 -1.34
CA HIS A 253 -21.14 26.71 -0.29
C HIS A 253 -19.70 26.86 -0.77
N SER A 254 -19.07 27.95 -0.34
CA SER A 254 -17.64 28.19 -0.55
C SER A 254 -16.81 27.59 0.59
N TYR A 255 -15.50 27.47 0.38
CA TYR A 255 -14.57 26.99 1.40
C TYR A 255 -14.58 27.87 2.65
N ALA A 256 -14.76 29.19 2.48
CA ALA A 256 -14.80 30.16 3.57
C ALA A 256 -16.09 30.09 4.41
N ASP A 257 -17.11 29.38 3.94
CA ASP A 257 -18.32 29.16 4.72
C ASP A 257 -18.05 28.20 5.88
N ILE A 258 -18.39 28.65 7.09
CA ILE A 258 -18.25 27.93 8.35
C ILE A 258 -19.60 27.70 9.04
N THR A 259 -20.69 27.91 8.31
CA THR A 259 -22.05 27.71 8.82
C THR A 259 -22.62 26.37 8.37
N GLY A 260 -23.46 25.76 9.21
CA GLY A 260 -24.24 24.55 8.88
C GLY A 260 -23.39 23.33 8.51
N TYR A 261 -23.13 23.18 7.21
CA TYR A 261 -22.65 21.95 6.57
C TYR A 261 -21.13 21.89 6.36
N TYR A 262 -20.37 22.89 6.81
CA TYR A 262 -18.92 22.92 6.56
C TYR A 262 -18.21 21.69 7.12
N LEU A 263 -17.29 21.16 6.31
CA LEU A 263 -16.43 20.04 6.70
C LEU A 263 -15.07 20.52 7.19
N THR A 264 -14.57 19.91 8.25
CA THR A 264 -13.22 20.15 8.79
C THR A 264 -12.28 19.04 8.33
N VAL A 265 -11.06 19.42 7.97
CA VAL A 265 -9.99 18.44 7.67
C VAL A 265 -9.44 17.91 8.98
N ILE A 266 -9.60 16.62 9.21
CA ILE A 266 -9.05 15.93 10.39
C ILE A 266 -7.69 15.33 10.06
N GLU A 267 -7.58 14.70 8.90
CA GLU A 267 -6.32 14.23 8.35
C GLU A 267 -6.26 14.58 6.86
N GLU A 268 -5.15 15.15 6.42
CA GLU A 268 -5.00 15.55 5.02
C GLU A 268 -4.91 14.36 4.06
N GLY A 269 -4.57 13.16 4.55
CA GLY A 269 -4.26 12.01 3.70
C GLY A 269 -2.89 12.13 3.01
N SER A 270 -2.62 11.22 2.08
CA SER A 270 -1.39 11.20 1.28
C SER A 270 -1.61 11.84 -0.08
N TRP A 271 -0.82 12.87 -0.40
CA TRP A 271 -0.97 13.62 -1.65
C TRP A 271 0.22 13.39 -2.58
N SER A 272 -0.07 13.23 -3.87
CA SER A 272 0.95 13.13 -4.93
C SER A 272 0.44 13.75 -6.22
N GLY A 273 1.33 14.28 -7.07
CA GLY A 273 0.92 14.68 -8.42
C GLY A 273 0.72 13.46 -9.31
N ALA A 274 -0.51 13.28 -9.80
CA ALA A 274 -0.82 12.30 -10.83
C ALA A 274 -0.44 12.81 -12.23
N SER A 275 -0.51 14.13 -12.45
CA SER A 275 -0.07 14.81 -13.67
C SER A 275 0.33 16.26 -13.38
N GLU A 276 0.81 17.00 -14.39
CA GLU A 276 1.15 18.42 -14.23
C GLU A 276 -0.05 19.29 -13.81
N ASP A 277 -1.28 18.82 -14.02
CA ASP A 277 -2.51 19.54 -13.67
C ASP A 277 -3.43 18.69 -12.78
N THR A 278 -2.90 17.65 -12.13
CA THR A 278 -3.73 16.75 -11.32
C THR A 278 -3.03 16.33 -10.04
N TRP A 279 -3.67 16.63 -8.92
CA TRP A 279 -3.35 16.04 -7.62
C TRP A 279 -4.14 14.75 -7.43
N HIS A 280 -3.49 13.72 -6.89
CA HIS A 280 -4.14 12.57 -6.31
C HIS A 280 -4.07 12.67 -4.79
N VAL A 281 -5.17 12.35 -4.12
CA VAL A 281 -5.24 12.19 -2.67
C VAL A 281 -5.72 10.80 -2.30
N ASP A 282 -5.03 10.20 -1.33
CA ASP A 282 -5.42 8.95 -0.70
C ASP A 282 -5.82 9.18 0.76
N ASN A 283 -6.98 8.63 1.14
CA ASN A 283 -7.48 8.53 2.53
C ASN A 283 -7.51 9.87 3.28
N MET A 284 -7.96 10.94 2.63
CA MET A 284 -8.22 12.21 3.32
C MET A 284 -9.45 12.07 4.21
N ARG A 285 -9.37 12.57 5.45
CA ARG A 285 -10.43 12.46 6.44
C ARG A 285 -11.06 13.81 6.76
N LEU A 286 -12.38 13.86 6.59
CA LEU A 286 -13.21 15.03 6.83
C LEU A 286 -14.25 14.73 7.91
N GLN A 287 -14.63 15.75 8.69
CA GLN A 287 -15.68 15.62 9.69
C GLN A 287 -16.61 16.83 9.69
N ALA A 288 -17.91 16.57 9.74
CA ALA A 288 -18.94 17.57 9.99
C ALA A 288 -19.15 17.79 11.50
N SER A 289 -19.70 18.93 11.87
CA SER A 289 -20.02 19.26 13.26
C SER A 289 -20.97 18.23 13.91
N GLU A 290 -21.89 17.64 13.18
CA GLU A 290 -22.90 16.70 13.71
C GLU A 290 -22.48 15.21 13.71
N GLY A 291 -21.18 14.92 13.58
CA GLY A 291 -20.64 13.56 13.77
C GLY A 291 -20.51 12.73 12.49
N LEU A 292 -20.96 13.24 11.34
CA LEU A 292 -20.62 12.63 10.05
C LEU A 292 -19.11 12.68 9.83
N CYS A 293 -18.52 11.52 9.59
CA CYS A 293 -17.12 11.34 9.21
C CYS A 293 -17.06 10.84 7.77
N LEU A 294 -16.10 11.36 7.00
CA LEU A 294 -15.84 10.95 5.63
C LEU A 294 -14.36 10.58 5.50
N GLU A 295 -14.07 9.48 4.81
CA GLU A 295 -12.74 9.16 4.30
C GLU A 295 -12.83 9.09 2.77
N LEU A 296 -11.99 9.83 2.05
CA LEU A 296 -11.97 9.78 0.59
C LEU A 296 -10.59 9.62 -0.03
N SER A 297 -10.60 8.98 -1.19
CA SER A 297 -9.53 9.08 -2.20
C SER A 297 -10.10 9.65 -3.50
N ALA A 298 -9.37 10.54 -4.17
CA ALA A 298 -9.83 11.18 -5.41
C ALA A 298 -8.68 11.79 -6.21
N ASP A 299 -8.95 12.06 -7.49
CA ASP A 299 -8.15 12.97 -8.32
C ASP A 299 -8.78 14.36 -8.35
N VAL A 300 -7.96 15.40 -8.24
CA VAL A 300 -8.35 16.80 -8.38
C VAL A 300 -7.56 17.35 -9.56
N SER A 301 -8.25 17.88 -10.56
CA SER A 301 -7.64 18.49 -11.74
C SER A 301 -8.19 19.89 -12.02
N PHE A 302 -7.55 20.64 -12.91
CA PHE A 302 -8.06 21.92 -13.42
C PHE A 302 -8.29 21.82 -14.93
N ASP A 303 -9.53 22.04 -15.38
CA ASP A 303 -9.90 21.88 -16.80
C ASP A 303 -9.67 23.16 -17.65
N GLY A 304 -9.18 24.23 -17.02
CA GLY A 304 -9.00 25.55 -17.61
C GLY A 304 -10.06 26.57 -17.19
N GLU A 305 -11.19 26.12 -16.65
CA GLU A 305 -12.29 26.96 -16.15
C GLU A 305 -12.62 26.63 -14.68
N ASN A 306 -12.74 25.35 -14.35
CA ASN A 306 -13.11 24.85 -13.02
C ASN A 306 -12.13 23.78 -12.53
N TYR A 307 -12.14 23.56 -11.22
CA TYR A 307 -11.51 22.38 -10.65
C TYR A 307 -12.47 21.20 -10.73
N VAL A 308 -11.96 20.02 -11.05
CA VAL A 308 -12.75 18.81 -11.23
C VAL A 308 -12.23 17.73 -10.30
N VAL A 309 -13.11 17.22 -9.44
CA VAL A 309 -12.86 16.05 -8.59
C VAL A 309 -13.38 14.82 -9.33
N SER A 310 -12.54 13.83 -9.58
CA SER A 310 -12.88 12.61 -10.34
C SER A 310 -12.39 11.35 -9.65
N SER A 311 -12.96 10.20 -10.02
CA SER A 311 -12.61 8.90 -9.42
C SER A 311 -12.72 8.92 -7.89
N ALA A 312 -13.67 9.70 -7.37
CA ALA A 312 -13.81 9.90 -5.94
C ALA A 312 -14.45 8.67 -5.31
N THR A 313 -13.72 8.00 -4.44
CA THR A 313 -14.26 6.95 -3.58
C THR A 313 -14.44 7.56 -2.20
N VAL A 314 -15.67 7.63 -1.70
CA VAL A 314 -16.02 8.30 -0.44
C VAL A 314 -16.69 7.29 0.48
N THR A 315 -16.14 7.14 1.68
CA THR A 315 -16.69 6.28 2.72
C THR A 315 -17.23 7.15 3.86
N TYR A 316 -18.52 7.01 4.15
CA TYR A 316 -19.23 7.74 5.19
C TYR A 316 -19.40 6.88 6.43
N GLY A 317 -19.27 7.47 7.62
CA GLY A 317 -19.55 6.80 8.90
C GLY A 317 -19.88 7.76 10.03
N ASN A 318 -20.35 7.23 11.16
CA ASN A 318 -20.63 8.02 12.38
C ASN A 318 -19.36 8.30 13.20
N SER A 319 -18.26 7.60 12.90
CA SER A 319 -16.94 7.77 13.50
C SER A 319 -15.86 7.25 12.56
N PHE A 320 -14.60 7.67 12.73
CA PHE A 320 -13.48 7.08 11.98
C PHE A 320 -13.19 5.63 12.41
N GLU A 321 -13.49 5.27 13.66
CA GLU A 321 -13.39 3.88 14.12
C GLU A 321 -14.38 2.96 13.38
N ASP A 322 -15.61 3.44 13.12
CA ASP A 322 -16.57 2.72 12.29
C ASP A 322 -16.01 2.49 10.88
N ILE A 323 -15.47 3.54 10.25
CA ILE A 323 -14.88 3.49 8.90
C ILE A 323 -13.74 2.47 8.86
N GLU A 324 -12.80 2.53 9.80
CA GLU A 324 -11.66 1.60 9.89
C GLU A 324 -12.09 0.16 10.13
N SER A 325 -13.15 -0.04 10.92
CA SER A 325 -13.68 -1.38 11.22
C SER A 325 -14.42 -2.02 10.03
N GLY A 326 -14.83 -1.22 9.03
CA GLY A 326 -15.59 -1.68 7.88
C GLY A 326 -16.97 -2.23 8.24
N ASN A 327 -17.58 -1.75 9.31
CA ASN A 327 -18.89 -2.22 9.77
C ASN A 327 -19.99 -1.80 8.79
N GLU A 328 -20.47 -2.75 7.98
CA GLU A 328 -21.50 -2.54 6.94
C GLU A 328 -22.82 -1.95 7.45
N TRP A 329 -23.10 -1.97 8.77
CA TRP A 329 -24.29 -1.34 9.34
C TRP A 329 -24.13 0.15 9.67
N SER A 330 -22.90 0.64 9.82
CA SER A 330 -22.60 2.03 10.19
C SER A 330 -21.80 2.79 9.14
N VAL A 331 -21.44 2.12 8.03
CA VAL A 331 -20.58 2.66 6.99
C VAL A 331 -21.20 2.43 5.60
N SER A 332 -21.09 3.43 4.73
CA SER A 332 -21.44 3.31 3.31
C SER A 332 -20.34 3.89 2.43
N THR A 333 -19.95 3.18 1.37
CA THR A 333 -18.98 3.66 0.39
C THR A 333 -19.69 3.96 -0.94
N GLU A 334 -19.47 5.16 -1.45
CA GLU A 334 -19.97 5.61 -2.74
C GLU A 334 -18.81 5.98 -3.66
N ASN A 335 -19.03 5.80 -4.97
CA ASN A 335 -18.10 6.23 -6.00
C ASN A 335 -18.76 7.33 -6.81
N TYR A 336 -18.05 8.43 -6.99
CA TYR A 336 -18.52 9.57 -7.75
C TYR A 336 -17.55 9.92 -8.87
N ASP A 337 -18.13 10.25 -10.01
CA ASP A 337 -17.46 10.91 -11.13
C ASP A 337 -18.27 12.14 -11.53
N PRO A 338 -17.64 13.19 -12.10
CA PRO A 338 -18.31 14.43 -12.46
C PRO A 338 -19.38 14.20 -13.52
N SER A 339 -20.61 14.64 -13.25
CA SER A 339 -21.77 14.48 -14.12
C SER A 339 -22.88 15.48 -13.76
N ASP A 340 -23.95 15.55 -14.56
CA ASP A 340 -25.14 16.34 -14.25
C ASP A 340 -25.81 15.94 -12.91
N SER A 341 -25.65 14.68 -12.49
CA SER A 341 -26.14 14.19 -11.19
C SER A 341 -25.18 14.43 -10.02
N SER A 342 -23.94 14.82 -10.29
CA SER A 342 -22.88 15.09 -9.32
C SER A 342 -22.15 16.42 -9.63
N PRO A 343 -22.89 17.52 -9.84
CA PRO A 343 -22.28 18.80 -10.26
C PRO A 343 -21.38 19.40 -9.17
N PHE A 344 -21.53 18.98 -7.91
CA PHE A 344 -20.66 19.36 -6.79
C PHE A 344 -19.19 18.94 -6.97
N LEU A 345 -18.91 17.97 -7.87
CA LEU A 345 -17.54 17.60 -8.22
C LEU A 345 -16.85 18.58 -9.17
N THR A 346 -17.60 19.54 -9.75
CA THR A 346 -17.05 20.63 -10.56
C THR A 346 -17.09 21.93 -9.75
N VAL A 347 -15.94 22.36 -9.26
CA VAL A 347 -15.81 23.45 -8.29
C VAL A 347 -15.26 24.71 -8.98
N ALA A 348 -16.06 25.76 -8.98
CA ALA A 348 -15.66 27.07 -9.50
C ALA A 348 -14.55 27.70 -8.64
N PRO A 349 -13.55 28.38 -9.24
CA PRO A 349 -12.47 29.03 -8.49
C PRO A 349 -12.96 30.03 -7.42
N SER A 350 -14.08 30.72 -7.67
CA SER A 350 -14.68 31.65 -6.70
C SER A 350 -15.16 30.98 -5.42
N LEU A 351 -15.37 29.66 -5.40
CA LEU A 351 -15.76 28.92 -4.20
C LEU A 351 -14.57 28.56 -3.32
N VAL A 352 -13.33 28.67 -3.81
CA VAL A 352 -12.12 28.27 -3.07
C VAL A 352 -11.11 29.40 -2.88
N GLU A 353 -11.38 30.58 -3.45
CA GLU A 353 -10.48 31.75 -3.40
C GLU A 353 -10.27 32.28 -1.98
N ALA A 354 -11.34 32.33 -1.18
CA ALA A 354 -11.30 32.87 0.17
C ALA A 354 -10.91 31.77 1.17
N ALA A 355 -9.92 32.09 2.03
CA ALA A 355 -9.60 31.25 3.18
C ALA A 355 -10.70 31.36 4.25
N ARG A 356 -10.79 30.36 5.13
CA ARG A 356 -11.64 30.44 6.32
C ARG A 356 -11.09 31.49 7.29
N ASP A 357 -11.99 32.18 7.97
CA ASP A 357 -11.64 32.94 9.15
C ASP A 357 -11.40 31.95 10.30
N GLU A 358 -10.13 31.57 10.50
CA GLU A 358 -9.74 30.59 11.53
C GLU A 358 -10.15 31.04 12.95
N ALA A 359 -10.17 32.34 13.23
CA ALA A 359 -10.59 32.84 14.53
C ALA A 359 -12.10 32.66 14.73
N ALA A 360 -12.90 32.92 13.70
CA ALA A 360 -14.34 32.66 13.73
C ALA A 360 -14.65 31.17 13.82
N ALA A 361 -13.95 30.32 13.06
CA ALA A 361 -14.11 28.86 13.11
C ALA A 361 -13.78 28.30 14.49
N SER A 362 -12.66 28.71 15.08
CA SER A 362 -12.25 28.29 16.43
C SER A 362 -13.22 28.80 17.51
N ALA A 363 -13.73 30.02 17.39
CA ALA A 363 -14.72 30.56 18.31
C ALA A 363 -16.02 29.72 18.28
N GLN A 364 -16.53 29.40 17.09
CA GLN A 364 -17.75 28.60 16.93
C GLN A 364 -17.58 27.17 17.43
N GLU A 365 -16.41 26.55 17.23
CA GLU A 365 -16.11 25.23 17.79
C GLU A 365 -16.08 25.28 19.34
N SER A 366 -15.48 26.33 19.91
CA SER A 366 -15.42 26.51 21.37
C SER A 366 -16.81 26.75 21.98
N GLU A 367 -17.68 27.50 21.31
CA GLU A 367 -19.06 27.74 21.73
C GLU A 367 -19.86 26.44 21.71
N ARG A 368 -19.76 25.65 20.64
CA ARG A 368 -20.44 24.35 20.53
C ARG A 368 -19.91 23.33 21.55
N ALA A 369 -18.61 23.34 21.83
CA ALA A 369 -18.01 22.50 22.86
C ALA A 369 -18.52 22.89 24.26
N ALA A 370 -18.70 24.19 24.52
CA ALA A 370 -19.28 24.69 25.76
C ALA A 370 -20.75 24.27 25.90
N GLU A 371 -21.57 24.45 24.86
CA GLU A 371 -22.98 24.01 24.86
C GLU A 371 -23.10 22.50 25.12
N LYS A 372 -22.26 21.68 24.47
CA LYS A 372 -22.23 20.23 24.69
C LYS A 372 -21.80 19.89 26.11
N ALA A 373 -20.83 20.61 26.67
CA ALA A 373 -20.38 20.41 28.04
C ALA A 373 -21.50 20.77 29.04
N GLU A 374 -22.22 21.86 28.83
CA GLU A 374 -23.38 22.25 29.64
C GLU A 374 -24.49 21.19 29.57
N GLN A 375 -24.76 20.64 28.39
CA GLN A 375 -25.75 19.58 28.23
C GLN A 375 -25.33 18.29 28.95
N ILE A 376 -24.05 17.89 28.86
CA ILE A 376 -23.50 16.75 29.60
C ILE A 376 -23.58 16.98 31.11
N GLU A 377 -23.25 18.18 31.59
CA GLU A 377 -23.36 18.54 33.00
C GLU A 377 -24.81 18.45 33.48
N TYR A 378 -25.75 18.97 32.70
CA TYR A 378 -27.18 18.87 32.99
C TYR A 378 -27.66 17.42 33.03
N THR A 379 -27.35 16.60 32.03
CA THR A 379 -27.75 15.18 32.00
C THR A 379 -27.17 14.42 33.19
N ASN A 380 -25.89 14.63 33.52
CA ASN A 380 -25.27 14.03 34.69
C ASN A 380 -25.95 14.48 35.99
N TRP A 381 -26.33 15.76 36.08
CA TRP A 381 -27.07 16.28 37.22
C TRP A 381 -28.44 15.61 37.35
N VAL A 382 -29.21 15.49 36.25
CA VAL A 382 -30.50 14.80 36.23
C VAL A 382 -30.34 13.34 36.68
N ASP A 383 -29.40 12.61 36.10
CA ASP A 383 -29.14 11.21 36.44
C ASP A 383 -28.74 11.05 37.92
N SER A 384 -27.97 11.99 38.46
CA SER A 384 -27.59 11.98 39.88
C SER A 384 -28.77 12.17 40.85
N GLN A 385 -29.92 12.67 40.37
CA GLN A 385 -31.14 12.78 41.19
C GLN A 385 -31.82 11.42 41.42
N PHE A 386 -31.40 10.37 40.71
CA PHE A 386 -32.04 9.07 40.76
C PHE A 386 -31.04 7.95 41.13
N SER A 387 -31.53 6.97 41.87
CA SER A 387 -30.81 5.74 42.17
C SER A 387 -30.61 4.94 40.89
N TRP A 388 -29.34 4.61 40.60
CA TRP A 388 -28.96 3.77 39.46
C TRP A 388 -29.54 2.35 39.50
N TRP A 389 -30.00 1.87 40.67
CA TRP A 389 -30.43 0.48 40.85
C TRP A 389 -31.95 0.29 40.70
N ASP A 390 -32.73 1.27 41.15
CA ASP A 390 -34.20 1.19 41.19
C ASP A 390 -34.91 2.47 40.72
N GLY A 391 -34.17 3.46 40.21
CA GLY A 391 -34.73 4.69 39.64
C GLY A 391 -35.42 5.61 40.65
N LYS A 392 -35.24 5.37 41.96
CA LYS A 392 -35.86 6.19 43.01
C LYS A 392 -35.14 7.51 43.19
N ASN A 393 -35.90 8.55 43.50
CA ASN A 393 -35.36 9.73 44.18
C ASN A 393 -35.66 9.59 45.67
N ASP A 394 -34.62 9.40 46.50
CA ASP A 394 -34.78 9.09 47.93
C ASP A 394 -35.48 10.23 48.71
N ALA A 395 -35.16 11.49 48.38
CA ALA A 395 -35.78 12.65 49.01
C ALA A 395 -37.29 12.71 48.70
N PHE A 396 -37.68 12.39 47.46
CA PHE A 396 -39.09 12.32 47.07
C PHE A 396 -39.81 11.17 47.75
N VAL A 397 -39.17 10.00 47.84
CA VAL A 397 -39.69 8.83 48.55
C VAL A 397 -39.95 9.17 50.01
N ASP A 398 -39.02 9.82 50.70
CA ASP A 398 -39.16 10.20 52.10
C ASP A 398 -40.25 11.26 52.30
N LEU A 399 -40.33 12.23 51.40
CA LEU A 399 -41.40 13.24 51.42
C LEU A 399 -42.78 12.60 51.24
N VAL A 400 -42.92 11.65 50.32
CA VAL A 400 -44.18 10.91 50.12
C VAL A 400 -44.51 10.05 51.34
N LYS A 401 -43.54 9.28 51.89
CA LYS A 401 -43.73 8.46 53.08
C LYS A 401 -44.25 9.27 54.26
N SER A 402 -43.65 10.43 54.54
CA SER A 402 -44.04 11.30 55.66
C SER A 402 -45.48 11.82 55.58
N ASN A 403 -46.10 11.75 54.39
CA ASN A 403 -47.50 12.14 54.15
C ASN A 403 -48.46 10.93 54.17
N LEU A 404 -48.01 9.71 54.48
CA LEU A 404 -48.84 8.52 54.59
C LEU A 404 -49.31 8.27 56.03
N ASN A 405 -50.45 7.58 56.17
CA ASN A 405 -50.97 7.16 57.48
C ASN A 405 -50.09 6.08 58.16
N ASP A 406 -49.42 5.23 57.38
CA ASP A 406 -48.48 4.20 57.84
C ASP A 406 -47.25 4.20 56.92
N GLU A 407 -46.20 4.91 57.33
CA GLU A 407 -44.96 5.06 56.56
C GLU A 407 -44.31 3.71 56.22
N ARG A 408 -44.45 2.71 57.11
CA ARG A 408 -43.85 1.37 56.93
C ARG A 408 -44.57 0.53 55.89
N SER A 409 -45.75 0.97 55.45
CA SER A 409 -46.52 0.28 54.41
C SER A 409 -46.11 0.65 53.00
N PHE A 410 -45.23 1.64 52.84
CA PHE A 410 -44.75 2.11 51.54
C PHE A 410 -43.92 1.06 50.83
N ASP A 411 -44.26 0.83 49.57
CA ASP A 411 -43.46 0.05 48.62
C ASP A 411 -43.43 0.79 47.29
N HIS A 412 -42.23 1.09 46.80
CA HIS A 412 -42.05 1.80 45.53
C HIS A 412 -42.27 0.85 44.35
N ILE A 413 -42.82 1.38 43.27
CA ILE A 413 -43.08 0.62 42.04
C ILE A 413 -42.23 1.17 40.89
N GLU A 414 -42.41 2.43 40.54
CA GLU A 414 -41.78 3.03 39.37
C GLU A 414 -41.67 4.56 39.54
N THR A 415 -40.59 5.12 39.00
CA THR A 415 -40.42 6.57 38.87
C THR A 415 -40.30 6.92 37.40
N ARG A 416 -41.00 7.97 36.97
CA ARG A 416 -40.92 8.57 35.64
C ARG A 416 -40.65 10.06 35.80
N TYR A 417 -39.98 10.66 34.83
CA TYR A 417 -39.69 12.09 34.90
C TYR A 417 -39.73 12.77 33.52
N ILE A 418 -39.84 14.10 33.54
CA ILE A 418 -39.68 15.00 32.40
C ILE A 418 -38.61 16.02 32.80
N ALA A 419 -37.49 16.04 32.08
CA ALA A 419 -36.49 17.09 32.17
C ALA A 419 -36.95 18.27 31.30
N ILE A 420 -37.21 19.43 31.90
CA ILE A 420 -37.82 20.56 31.20
C ILE A 420 -36.74 21.33 30.44
N GLN A 421 -36.55 21.04 29.16
CA GLN A 421 -35.45 21.61 28.37
C GLN A 421 -35.87 22.72 27.40
N ASP A 422 -37.18 22.87 27.14
CA ASP A 422 -37.69 23.91 26.25
C ASP A 422 -39.01 24.51 26.76
N GLU A 423 -39.40 25.64 26.16
CA GLU A 423 -40.60 26.40 26.49
C GLU A 423 -41.91 25.62 26.26
N SER A 424 -41.92 24.67 25.31
CA SER A 424 -43.09 23.82 25.07
C SER A 424 -43.28 22.84 26.22
N MET A 425 -42.21 22.15 26.63
CA MET A 425 -42.23 21.25 27.79
C MET A 425 -42.59 22.00 29.08
N LEU A 426 -42.05 23.22 29.24
CA LEU A 426 -42.35 24.06 30.39
C LEU A 426 -43.84 24.41 30.46
N ALA A 427 -44.44 24.77 29.32
CA ALA A 427 -45.86 25.08 29.25
C ALA A 427 -46.72 23.86 29.60
N ASP A 428 -46.39 22.68 29.07
CA ASP A 428 -47.11 21.43 29.33
C ASP A 428 -47.03 21.02 30.81
N VAL A 429 -45.84 21.11 31.42
CA VAL A 429 -45.66 20.79 32.84
C VAL A 429 -46.40 21.79 33.73
N ASN A 430 -46.29 23.10 33.45
CA ASN A 430 -47.00 24.11 34.24
C ASN A 430 -48.52 24.01 34.13
N ALA A 431 -49.04 23.59 32.97
CA ALA A 431 -50.46 23.27 32.82
C ALA A 431 -50.90 22.07 33.70
N ALA A 432 -50.01 21.09 33.92
CA ALA A 432 -50.28 19.94 34.78
C ALA A 432 -50.19 20.27 36.29
N ILE A 433 -49.31 21.20 36.68
CA ILE A 433 -49.15 21.69 38.06
C ILE A 433 -50.36 22.52 38.50
N GLY A 434 -50.87 23.39 37.61
CA GLY A 434 -52.00 24.28 37.85
C GLY A 434 -51.66 25.55 38.64
N ASP A 435 -52.59 26.52 38.63
CA ASP A 435 -52.32 27.92 39.05
C ASP A 435 -52.11 28.15 40.56
N THR A 436 -52.28 27.13 41.40
CA THR A 436 -52.23 27.25 42.86
C THR A 436 -50.89 26.90 43.49
N LEU A 437 -49.93 26.39 42.69
CA LEU A 437 -48.60 25.97 43.12
C LEU A 437 -47.54 26.82 42.41
N GLU A 438 -46.32 26.87 42.96
CA GLU A 438 -45.22 27.59 42.31
C GLU A 438 -44.86 26.91 40.97
N PRO A 439 -44.76 27.67 39.85
CA PRO A 439 -44.48 27.10 38.54
C PRO A 439 -43.08 26.46 38.49
N ALA A 440 -42.92 25.49 37.59
CA ALA A 440 -41.61 24.97 37.20
C ALA A 440 -40.82 26.02 36.41
N ASN A 441 -39.51 25.85 36.33
CA ASN A 441 -38.60 26.61 35.47
C ASN A 441 -37.94 25.69 34.43
N ILE A 442 -37.34 26.28 33.39
CA ILE A 442 -36.42 25.54 32.51
C ILE A 442 -35.31 24.91 33.37
N ASN A 443 -34.92 23.70 33.00
CA ASN A 443 -34.00 22.78 33.67
C ASN A 443 -34.54 22.08 34.93
N ASP A 444 -35.70 22.47 35.49
CA ASP A 444 -36.33 21.67 36.54
C ASP A 444 -36.72 20.27 36.02
N VAL A 445 -36.86 19.31 36.93
CA VAL A 445 -37.31 17.95 36.61
C VAL A 445 -38.67 17.70 37.24
N TYR A 446 -39.69 17.50 36.41
CA TYR A 446 -40.99 17.03 36.87
C TYR A 446 -40.94 15.52 37.10
N ILE A 447 -41.27 15.07 38.31
CA ILE A 447 -41.16 13.67 38.73
C ILE A 447 -42.52 13.10 39.08
N VAL A 448 -42.79 11.88 38.63
CA VAL A 448 -43.99 11.12 38.96
C VAL A 448 -43.57 9.74 39.48
N MET A 449 -44.06 9.36 40.65
CA MET A 449 -43.76 8.09 41.28
C MET A 449 -45.04 7.28 41.53
N ASP A 450 -45.07 6.07 41.01
CA ASP A 450 -46.07 5.07 41.36
C ASP A 450 -45.58 4.26 42.57
N PHE A 451 -46.46 4.07 43.55
CA PHE A 451 -46.14 3.33 44.78
C PHE A 451 -47.36 2.57 45.29
N SER A 452 -47.16 1.67 46.25
CA SER A 452 -48.24 1.06 47.02
C SER A 452 -48.10 1.37 48.51
N ALA A 453 -49.24 1.52 49.18
CA ALA A 453 -49.32 1.78 50.62
C ALA A 453 -50.63 1.26 51.20
N LYS A 454 -50.68 1.07 52.52
CA LYS A 454 -51.92 0.69 53.21
C LYS A 454 -52.83 1.91 53.39
N ASN A 455 -54.11 1.73 53.13
CA ASN A 455 -55.13 2.71 53.46
C ASN A 455 -55.59 2.60 54.93
N GLY A 456 -56.48 3.48 55.37
CA GLY A 456 -57.03 3.49 56.73
C GLY A 456 -57.81 2.23 57.14
N PHE A 457 -58.07 1.30 56.21
CA PHE A 457 -58.69 0.00 56.44
C PHE A 457 -57.71 -1.18 56.32
N ASN A 458 -56.39 -0.90 56.35
CA ASN A 458 -55.30 -1.89 56.28
C ASN A 458 -55.26 -2.68 54.94
N ALA A 459 -55.89 -2.17 53.89
CA ALA A 459 -55.77 -2.73 52.53
C ALA A 459 -54.64 -2.03 51.75
N THR A 460 -53.82 -2.80 51.03
CA THR A 460 -52.78 -2.27 50.14
C THR A 460 -53.40 -1.74 48.85
N ILE A 461 -53.15 -0.47 48.53
CA ILE A 461 -53.62 0.20 47.32
C ILE A 461 -52.44 0.80 46.57
N LYS A 462 -52.55 0.85 45.24
CA LYS A 462 -51.62 1.60 44.39
C LYS A 462 -52.03 3.08 44.37
N LYS A 463 -51.02 3.94 44.38
CA LYS A 463 -51.14 5.40 44.40
C LYS A 463 -50.06 6.00 43.52
N GLN A 464 -50.24 7.28 43.21
CA GLN A 464 -49.27 8.05 42.46
C GLN A 464 -48.94 9.34 43.23
N ALA A 465 -47.68 9.76 43.19
CA ALA A 465 -47.25 11.05 43.69
C ALA A 465 -46.58 11.85 42.57
N ALA A 466 -46.82 13.15 42.52
CA ALA A 466 -46.17 14.07 41.58
C ALA A 466 -45.36 15.14 42.34
N GLY A 467 -44.22 15.51 41.80
CA GLY A 467 -43.28 16.45 42.41
C GLY A 467 -42.44 17.21 41.39
N ILE A 468 -41.64 18.14 41.89
CA ILE A 468 -40.63 18.88 41.11
C ILE A 468 -39.28 18.77 41.83
N ILE A 469 -38.21 18.54 41.07
CA ILE A 469 -36.83 18.65 41.54
C ILE A 469 -36.26 19.95 40.96
N ARG A 470 -35.83 20.87 41.83
CA ARG A 470 -35.41 22.22 41.46
C ARG A 470 -33.95 22.27 41.03
N TYR A 471 -33.68 22.71 39.80
CA TYR A 471 -32.32 22.94 39.32
C TYR A 471 -31.77 24.28 39.86
N PRO A 472 -30.46 24.38 40.19
CA PRO A 472 -29.48 23.30 40.31
C PRO A 472 -29.49 22.62 41.70
N SER A 473 -30.34 23.08 42.60
CA SER A 473 -30.28 22.72 44.03
C SER A 473 -30.53 21.25 44.35
N GLY A 474 -31.28 20.53 43.52
CA GLY A 474 -31.77 19.18 43.80
C GLY A 474 -32.89 19.13 44.85
N ASN A 475 -33.39 20.29 45.29
CA ASN A 475 -34.49 20.34 46.26
C ASN A 475 -35.76 19.76 45.66
N VAL A 476 -36.43 18.90 46.42
CA VAL A 476 -37.63 18.19 45.96
C VAL A 476 -38.88 18.76 46.62
N GLU A 477 -39.87 19.08 45.81
CA GLU A 477 -41.18 19.56 46.22
C GLU A 477 -42.26 18.51 45.88
N LEU A 478 -43.13 18.20 46.84
CA LEU A 478 -44.29 17.35 46.63
C LEU A 478 -45.48 18.22 46.22
N LEU A 479 -46.02 17.96 45.03
CA LEU A 479 -47.17 18.69 44.51
C LEU A 479 -48.48 18.02 44.95
N ALA A 480 -48.58 16.70 44.77
CA ALA A 480 -49.80 15.95 45.06
C ALA A 480 -49.54 14.45 45.28
N ILE A 481 -50.43 13.82 46.04
CA ILE A 481 -50.57 12.36 46.15
C ILE A 481 -52.01 12.00 45.76
N TYR A 482 -52.16 11.12 44.77
CA TYR A 482 -53.42 10.65 44.20
C TYR A 482 -53.82 9.28 44.76
#